data_AF-A0A523WYS1-F1
#
_entry.id   AF-A0A523WYS1-F1
#
_cell.length_a   1.000
_cell.length_b   1.000
_cell.length_c   1.000
_cell.angle_alpha   90.00
_cell.angle_beta   90.00
_cell.angle_gamma   90.00
#
_symmetry.space_group_name_H-M   'P 1'
#
loop_
_entity.id
_entity.type
_entity.pdbx_description
1 polymer ?
#
loop_
_entity_poly.entity_id
_entity_poly.type
_entity_poly.pdbx_seq_one_letter_code
_entity_poly.pdbx_strand_id
1 'polypeptide(L)'
;MGSTKIVVAGVGGQGTLLASRLLAESAIRVGLPVKIGETYGMAQRGGPVMGNVQIGGEPHNPQIREGDADVLLAFEPAEAVRRG
;
A
#
# COMPACT_ATOMS: atom_id res chain seq x y z
N MET A 1 -18.99 0.85 9.43
CA MET A 1 -18.47 0.67 8.06
C MET A 1 -17.17 -0.10 8.14
N GLY A 2 -16.95 -1.09 7.27
CA GLY A 2 -15.70 -1.85 7.25
C GLY A 2 -14.53 -1.01 6.74
N SER A 3 -13.30 -1.49 6.97
CA SER A 3 -12.09 -0.93 6.37
C SER A 3 -11.64 -1.79 5.19
N THR A 4 -11.20 -1.16 4.10
CA THR A 4 -10.52 -1.82 2.98
C THR A 4 -9.01 -1.70 3.16
N LYS A 5 -8.32 -2.83 3.14
CA LYS A 5 -6.86 -2.97 3.31
C LYS A 5 -6.21 -3.33 1.97
N ILE A 6 -5.41 -2.43 1.45
CA ILE A 6 -4.74 -2.55 0.14
C ILE A 6 -3.24 -2.61 0.36
N VAL A 7 -2.60 -3.66 -0.15
CA VAL A 7 -1.15 -3.74 -0.27
C VAL A 7 -0.76 -3.40 -1.70
N VAL A 8 0.19 -2.49 -1.87
CA VAL A 8 0.74 -2.06 -3.15
C VAL A 8 2.20 -2.47 -3.20
N ALA A 9 2.59 -3.32 -4.14
CA ALA A 9 3.94 -3.87 -4.25
C ALA A 9 4.56 -3.50 -5.60
N GLY A 10 5.87 -3.24 -5.65
CA GLY A 10 6.56 -2.94 -6.90
C GLY A 10 8.03 -2.61 -6.66
N VAL A 11 8.73 -2.15 -7.69
CA VAL A 11 10.13 -1.74 -7.57
C VAL A 11 10.31 -0.23 -7.66
N GLY A 12 11.37 0.27 -7.04
CA GLY A 12 11.73 1.69 -7.06
C GLY A 12 11.88 2.22 -8.49
N GLY A 13 11.09 3.23 -8.84
CA GLY A 13 11.04 3.83 -10.18
C GLY A 13 9.73 3.61 -10.96
N GLN A 14 8.85 2.71 -10.50
CA GLN A 14 7.58 2.41 -11.18
C GLN A 14 6.39 3.30 -10.76
N GLY A 15 6.54 4.07 -9.69
CA GLY A 15 5.44 4.88 -9.13
C GLY A 15 4.60 4.17 -8.06
N THR A 16 5.06 3.06 -7.47
CA THR A 16 4.36 2.30 -6.42
C THR A 16 3.91 3.15 -5.22
N LEU A 17 4.80 4.01 -4.71
CA LEU A 17 4.46 4.92 -3.60
C LEU A 17 3.50 6.03 -4.04
N LEU A 18 3.66 6.52 -5.27
CA LEU A 18 2.74 7.51 -5.84
C LEU A 18 1.33 6.92 -5.93
N ALA A 19 1.18 5.69 -6.42
CA ALA A 19 -0.11 5.00 -6.46
C ALA A 19 -0.74 4.85 -5.07
N SER A 20 0.05 4.44 -4.07
CA SER A 20 -0.42 4.34 -2.67
C SER A 20 -0.93 5.67 -2.13
N ARG A 21 -0.20 6.77 -2.41
CA ARG A 21 -0.58 8.12 -1.98
C ARG A 21 -1.81 8.64 -2.71
N LEU A 22 -1.93 8.40 -4.02
CA LEU A 22 -3.09 8.81 -4.79
C LEU A 22 -4.37 8.09 -4.33
N LEU A 23 -4.27 6.81 -3.97
CA LEU A 23 -5.38 6.06 -3.36
C LEU A 23 -5.80 6.68 -2.02
N ALA A 24 -4.83 6.93 -1.15
CA ALA A 24 -5.05 7.55 0.15
C ALA A 24 -5.68 8.95 0.03
N GLU A 25 -5.12 9.81 -0.82
CA GLU A 25 -5.61 11.17 -1.04
C GLU A 25 -7.01 11.18 -1.64
N SER A 26 -7.29 10.29 -2.60
CA SER A 26 -8.62 10.17 -3.19
C SER A 26 -9.66 9.77 -2.14
N ALA A 27 -9.34 8.85 -1.23
CA ALA A 27 -10.21 8.46 -0.13
C ALA A 27 -10.41 9.60 0.89
N ILE A 28 -9.35 10.34 1.23
CA ILE A 28 -9.45 11.52 2.10
C ILE A 28 -10.37 12.58 1.48
N ARG A 29 -10.28 12.82 0.17
CA ARG A 29 -11.10 13.81 -0.55
C ARG A 29 -12.60 13.50 -0.54
N VAL A 30 -12.98 12.24 -0.37
CA VAL A 30 -14.39 11.82 -0.21
C VAL A 30 -14.79 11.66 1.26
N GLY A 31 -13.95 12.11 2.20
CA GLY A 31 -14.26 12.13 3.63
C GLY A 31 -14.06 10.80 4.36
N LEU A 32 -13.30 9.86 3.79
CA LEU A 32 -13.00 8.59 4.44
C LEU A 32 -11.74 8.67 5.31
N PRO A 33 -11.72 8.01 6.48
CA PRO A 33 -10.52 7.90 7.29
C PRO A 33 -9.51 7.00 6.58
N VAL A 34 -8.23 7.38 6.63
CA VAL A 34 -7.15 6.66 5.94
C VAL A 34 -5.93 6.50 6.82
N LYS A 35 -5.25 5.35 6.70
CA LYS A 35 -3.91 5.14 7.22
C LYS A 35 -3.01 4.59 6.12
N ILE A 36 -1.80 5.13 6.03
CA ILE A 36 -0.79 4.70 5.06
C ILE A 36 0.50 4.33 5.79
N GLY A 37 1.15 3.25 5.35
CA GLY A 37 2.49 2.85 5.79
C GLY A 37 3.32 2.42 4.59
N GLU A 38 4.47 3.04 4.39
CA GLU A 38 5.34 2.77 3.25
C GLU A 38 6.64 2.13 3.74
N THR A 39 7.07 1.07 3.07
CA THR A 39 8.35 0.39 3.28
C THR A 39 9.11 0.40 1.97
N TYR A 40 10.36 0.87 2.00
CA TYR A 40 11.24 0.92 0.84
C TYR A 40 12.60 0.35 1.20
N GLY A 41 13.16 -0.47 0.32
CA GLY A 41 14.53 -0.94 0.46
C GLY A 41 15.55 0.21 0.35
N MET A 42 16.79 -0.03 0.78
CA MET A 42 17.88 0.96 0.72
C MET A 42 18.24 1.41 -0.71
N ALA A 43 17.82 0.66 -1.73
CA ALA A 43 18.06 0.97 -3.13
C ALA A 43 16.95 1.88 -3.70
N GLN A 44 17.28 3.15 -3.96
CA GLN A 44 16.35 4.15 -4.53
C GLN A 44 15.84 3.84 -5.95
N ARG A 45 16.44 2.86 -6.65
CA ARG A 45 15.96 2.34 -7.94
C ARG A 45 16.18 0.83 -8.00
N GLY A 46 15.17 0.10 -8.48
CA GLY A 46 15.22 -1.36 -8.63
C GLY A 46 15.10 -2.16 -7.32
N GLY A 47 15.09 -1.51 -6.16
CA GLY A 47 14.81 -2.15 -4.87
C GLY A 47 13.31 -2.40 -4.66
N PRO A 48 12.94 -3.34 -3.78
CA PRO A 48 11.54 -3.60 -3.45
C PRO A 48 10.92 -2.41 -2.71
N VAL A 49 9.67 -2.14 -3.04
CA VAL A 49 8.86 -1.07 -2.47
C VAL A 49 7.48 -1.63 -2.17
N MET A 50 6.99 -1.36 -0.96
CA MET A 50 5.68 -1.78 -0.50
C MET A 50 4.94 -0.61 0.15
N GLY A 51 3.69 -0.40 -0.23
CA GLY A 51 2.78 0.54 0.39
C GLY A 51 1.58 -0.22 0.99
N ASN A 52 1.22 0.10 2.21
CA ASN A 52 0.01 -0.38 2.87
C ASN A 52 -0.97 0.79 2.98
N VAL A 53 -2.19 0.62 2.50
CA VAL A 53 -3.24 1.63 2.53
C VAL A 53 -4.49 1.03 3.15
N GLN A 54 -4.93 1.58 4.27
CA GLN A 54 -6.20 1.25 4.91
C GLN A 54 -7.18 2.40 4.72
N ILE A 55 -8.37 2.12 4.19
CA ILE A 55 -9.42 3.11 3.88
C ILE A 55 -10.70 2.73 4.61
N GLY A 56 -11.33 3.67 5.32
CA GLY A 56 -12.57 3.43 6.05
C GLY A 56 -12.35 2.71 7.39
N GLY A 57 -13.45 2.51 8.13
CA GLY A 57 -13.43 1.93 9.47
C GLY A 57 -12.74 2.83 10.51
N GLU A 58 -12.23 2.21 11.58
CA GLU A 58 -11.37 2.86 12.58
C GLU A 58 -9.91 2.44 12.30
N PRO A 59 -9.10 3.28 11.63
CA PRO A 59 -7.75 2.90 11.25
C PRO A 59 -6.84 2.80 12.48
N HIS A 60 -6.32 1.60 12.76
CA HIS A 60 -5.49 1.32 13.93
C HIS A 60 -4.00 1.25 13.58
N ASN A 61 -3.63 0.35 12.66
CA ASN A 61 -2.23 0.10 12.28
C ASN A 61 -2.05 0.26 10.76
N PRO A 62 -1.10 1.09 10.29
CA PRO A 62 -0.79 1.20 8.86
C PRO A 62 -0.30 -0.12 8.25
N GLN A 63 0.32 -1.01 9.02
CA GLN A 63 0.88 -2.25 8.51
C GLN A 63 -0.21 -3.33 8.41
N ILE A 64 -0.47 -3.79 7.19
CA ILE A 64 -1.41 -4.88 6.92
C ILE A 64 -0.67 -6.19 7.16
N ARG A 65 -1.27 -7.09 7.95
CA ARG A 65 -0.67 -8.39 8.27
C ARG A 65 -0.84 -9.35 7.10
N GLU A 66 -0.02 -10.39 7.08
CA GLU A 66 -0.18 -11.48 6.12
C GLU A 66 -1.58 -12.11 6.24
N GLY A 67 -2.24 -12.34 5.11
CA GLY A 67 -3.61 -12.87 5.05
C GLY A 67 -4.72 -11.85 5.34
N ASP A 68 -4.39 -10.63 5.75
CA ASP A 68 -5.37 -9.59 6.11
C ASP A 68 -5.65 -8.58 4.98
N ALA A 69 -4.95 -8.66 3.85
CA ALA A 69 -5.15 -7.75 2.73
C ALA A 69 -6.40 -8.13 1.94
N ASP A 70 -7.26 -7.15 1.65
CA ASP A 70 -8.42 -7.32 0.76
C ASP A 70 -7.99 -7.23 -0.71
N VAL A 71 -6.94 -6.44 -0.99
CA VAL A 71 -6.42 -6.21 -2.33
C VAL A 71 -4.89 -6.21 -2.30
N LEU A 72 -4.28 -6.93 -3.26
CA LEU A 72 -2.87 -6.84 -3.61
C LEU A 72 -2.72 -6.22 -5.00
N LEU A 73 -2.11 -5.04 -5.08
CA LEU A 73 -1.81 -4.34 -6.32
C LEU A 73 -0.30 -4.40 -6.59
N ALA A 74 0.13 -5.28 -7.49
CA ALA A 74 1.53 -5.45 -7.84
C ALA A 74 1.88 -4.81 -9.20
N PHE A 75 2.88 -3.93 -9.21
CA PHE A 75 3.44 -3.29 -10.41
C PHE A 75 4.51 -4.14 -11.08
N GLU A 76 5.03 -5.15 -10.38
CA GLU A 76 6.02 -6.11 -10.86
C GLU A 76 5.61 -7.50 -10.35
N PRO A 77 5.39 -8.50 -11.22
CA PRO A 77 4.98 -9.85 -10.81
C PRO A 77 5.86 -10.47 -9.74
N ALA A 78 7.18 -10.24 -9.79
CA ALA A 78 8.09 -10.74 -8.76
C ALA A 78 7.80 -10.16 -7.37
N GLU A 79 7.30 -8.93 -7.29
CA GLU A 79 6.93 -8.27 -6.04
C GLU A 79 5.59 -8.75 -5.50
N ALA A 80 4.70 -9.30 -6.34
CA ALA A 80 3.43 -9.88 -5.91
C ALA A 80 3.63 -11.12 -5.01
N VAL A 81 4.70 -11.88 -5.29
CA VAL A 81 5.05 -13.11 -4.55
C VAL A 81 6.19 -12.88 -3.55
N ARG A 82 6.81 -11.69 -3.56
CA ARG A 82 7.89 -11.35 -2.65
C ARG A 82 7.31 -11.22 -1.25
N ARG A 83 7.91 -11.97 -0.32
CA ARG A 83 7.66 -11.79 1.10
C ARG A 83 8.29 -10.46 1.54
N GLY A 84 7.45 -9.54 2.01
CA GLY A 84 7.84 -8.30 2.70
C GLY A 84 7.93 -8.54 4.19
#